data_AF-A0A1V6DAE4-F1
#
_entry.id   AF-A0A1V6DAE4-F1
#
_cell.length_a   1.000
_cell.length_b   1.000
_cell.length_c   1.000
_cell.angle_alpha   90.00
_cell.angle_beta   90.00
_cell.angle_gamma   90.00
#
_symmetry.space_group_name_H-M   'P 1'
#
loop_
_entity.id
_entity.type
_entity.pdbx_description
1 polymer ?
#
loop_
_entity_poly.entity_id
_entity_poly.type
_entity_poly.pdbx_seq_one_letter_code
_entity_poly.pdbx_strand_id
1 'polypeptide(L)'
;MRAAATVWLATAGAIAMSGCRAKYVTPGGAANLHLIREADIRERFETKPAAKWPVHVALVRVQAPGYYSHSSTSYGQGAYSIVTARDVEKDEHFKAIQSLPQVAGLATVNQLLLPSELKSLKEIRIACASLHADMVLVYTFNTVFHVKGQSLGPLSVITLGFLPNKMAHVTTTVSGVLFDVRTSHVYGLAEASHTRQELASRWSKQQAIDNARLDTEKEAFAKFVTAFAETWTGVVRQYAPKDGRTSAPAAAATYALRCDKEGDGVAVIPGDDSAVFAVTSKRGIGSATIRRTGGAWPPHVVVRLHLGGLESFSLGSDAMGLNVSMLSHGNFSVLQTLRHEGREKYPPLPKDSEYYADLRVFDADGLDVKGLPPKGGYFEIVVPKPLLDKAELQLQWIDFYR
;
A
#
# COMPACT_ATOMS: atom_id res chain seq x y z
N MET A 1 61.72 -52.67 48.18
CA MET A 1 62.75 -51.69 48.55
C MET A 1 62.75 -50.57 47.53
N ARG A 2 62.49 -49.35 48.04
CA ARG A 2 62.86 -48.00 47.55
C ARG A 2 62.34 -47.46 46.21
N ALA A 3 61.52 -46.42 46.40
CA ALA A 3 61.03 -45.40 45.49
C ALA A 3 62.09 -44.37 45.03
N ALA A 4 61.77 -43.65 43.95
CA ALA A 4 61.88 -42.18 43.76
C ALA A 4 61.49 -41.86 42.29
N ALA A 5 60.37 -41.20 41.97
CA ALA A 5 60.00 -39.78 42.12
C ALA A 5 60.53 -38.84 41.01
N THR A 6 59.63 -38.54 40.07
CA THR A 6 59.28 -37.22 39.49
C THR A 6 60.29 -36.40 38.68
N VAL A 7 59.99 -36.14 37.40
CA VAL A 7 60.00 -34.79 36.79
C VAL A 7 58.87 -34.70 35.76
N TRP A 8 57.96 -33.75 35.98
CA TRP A 8 57.01 -33.25 34.99
C TRP A 8 57.73 -32.27 34.06
N LEU A 9 57.60 -32.39 32.75
CA LEU A 9 57.74 -31.26 31.84
C LEU A 9 56.66 -31.33 30.76
N ALA A 10 55.82 -30.30 30.76
CA ALA A 10 54.79 -30.04 29.78
C ALA A 10 55.40 -29.87 28.38
N THR A 11 54.77 -30.46 27.38
CA THR A 11 54.84 -29.97 25.99
C THR A 11 53.43 -29.93 25.43
N ALA A 12 52.71 -28.88 25.84
CA ALA A 12 51.66 -28.29 25.02
C ALA A 12 52.31 -27.70 23.77
N GLY A 13 51.81 -28.01 22.57
CA GLY A 13 52.33 -27.36 21.37
C GLY A 13 51.99 -28.01 20.04
N ALA A 14 50.72 -28.22 19.73
CA ALA A 14 50.26 -28.38 18.34
C ALA A 14 48.78 -28.00 18.15
N ILE A 15 48.38 -26.85 18.70
CA ILE A 15 47.15 -26.16 18.29
C ILE A 15 47.53 -24.73 17.95
N ALA A 16 47.91 -24.49 16.69
CA ALA A 16 47.79 -23.19 16.01
C ALA A 16 48.36 -23.32 14.60
N MET A 17 47.48 -23.37 13.60
CA MET A 17 47.49 -22.51 12.40
C MET A 17 46.27 -22.81 11.51
N SER A 18 45.09 -23.00 12.12
CA SER A 18 43.82 -22.75 11.43
C SER A 18 43.56 -21.25 11.48
N GLY A 19 44.40 -20.47 10.78
CA GLY A 19 44.12 -19.06 10.58
C GLY A 19 42.81 -18.94 9.82
N CYS A 20 41.71 -18.65 10.52
CA CYS A 20 40.43 -18.30 9.95
C CYS A 20 40.63 -17.11 9.01
N ARG A 21 40.90 -17.39 7.72
CA ARG A 21 40.94 -16.37 6.69
C ARG A 21 39.53 -15.80 6.61
N ALA A 22 39.35 -14.61 7.17
CA ALA A 22 38.07 -13.93 7.17
C ALA A 22 37.64 -13.68 5.71
N LYS A 23 36.44 -14.13 5.35
CA LYS A 23 35.89 -14.14 3.99
C LYS A 23 34.61 -13.31 3.95
N TYR A 24 34.39 -12.56 2.88
CA TYR A 24 33.08 -11.96 2.61
C TYR A 24 32.43 -12.69 1.44
N VAL A 25 31.15 -13.02 1.54
CA VAL A 25 30.36 -13.59 0.43
C VAL A 25 29.49 -12.49 -0.13
N THR A 26 29.57 -12.23 -1.43
CA THR A 26 28.73 -11.24 -2.09
C THR A 26 27.25 -11.67 -2.03
N PRO A 27 26.29 -10.73 -2.05
CA PRO A 27 24.87 -11.06 -2.01
C PRO A 27 24.42 -12.01 -3.12
N GLY A 28 23.23 -12.59 -2.94
CA GLY A 28 22.49 -13.24 -4.02
C GLY A 28 22.22 -12.29 -5.19
N GLY A 29 21.88 -12.87 -6.35
CA GLY A 29 21.70 -12.10 -7.58
C GLY A 29 20.34 -11.42 -7.70
N ALA A 30 20.22 -10.60 -8.74
CA ALA A 30 18.95 -10.03 -9.17
C ALA A 30 17.96 -11.11 -9.64
N ALA A 31 16.67 -10.83 -9.50
CA ALA A 31 15.63 -11.68 -10.09
C ALA A 31 15.64 -11.57 -11.61
N ASN A 32 15.41 -12.68 -12.30
CA ASN A 32 15.20 -12.65 -13.74
C ASN A 32 13.73 -12.29 -14.04
N LEU A 33 13.45 -11.01 -14.24
CA LEU A 33 12.10 -10.50 -14.48
C LEU A 33 11.46 -11.01 -15.79
N HIS A 34 12.25 -11.57 -16.72
CA HIS A 34 11.72 -12.22 -17.91
C HIS A 34 11.10 -13.58 -17.58
N LEU A 35 11.74 -14.36 -16.70
CA LEU A 35 11.36 -15.74 -16.39
C LEU A 35 10.10 -15.85 -15.52
N ILE A 36 9.73 -14.78 -14.83
CA ILE A 36 8.52 -14.76 -13.99
C ILE A 36 7.26 -14.39 -14.79
N ARG A 37 7.34 -14.23 -16.11
CA ARG A 37 6.20 -13.81 -16.96
C ARG A 37 5.61 -15.01 -17.69
N GLU A 38 4.28 -15.16 -17.62
CA GLU A 38 3.58 -16.37 -18.09
C GLU A 38 3.11 -16.30 -19.56
N ALA A 39 2.80 -15.10 -20.08
CA ALA A 39 2.11 -14.96 -21.37
C ALA A 39 3.01 -15.14 -22.59
N ASP A 40 2.45 -15.69 -23.68
CA ASP A 40 3.09 -15.76 -25.00
C ASP A 40 3.18 -14.36 -25.66
N ILE A 41 3.89 -14.24 -26.79
CA ILE A 41 4.10 -12.93 -27.44
C ILE A 41 2.77 -12.31 -27.89
N ARG A 42 1.83 -13.09 -28.41
CA ARG A 42 0.56 -12.60 -28.96
C ARG A 42 -0.35 -12.10 -27.85
N GLU A 43 -0.51 -12.89 -26.80
CA GLU A 43 -1.27 -12.53 -25.60
C GLU A 43 -0.73 -11.24 -24.97
N ARG A 44 0.60 -11.04 -24.98
CA ARG A 44 1.22 -9.78 -24.51
C ARG A 44 0.81 -8.57 -25.34
N PHE A 45 0.76 -8.68 -26.66
CA PHE A 45 0.32 -7.57 -27.53
C PHE A 45 -1.18 -7.25 -27.34
N GLU A 46 -1.98 -8.24 -26.97
CA GLU A 46 -3.41 -8.07 -26.73
C GLU A 46 -3.73 -7.54 -25.32
N THR A 47 -2.79 -7.61 -24.37
CA THR A 47 -2.99 -7.09 -23.00
C THR A 47 -3.18 -5.57 -22.98
N LYS A 48 -4.32 -5.13 -22.43
CA LYS A 48 -4.67 -3.71 -22.32
C LYS A 48 -4.44 -3.17 -20.90
N PRO A 49 -4.13 -1.87 -20.76
CA PRO A 49 -4.14 -1.21 -19.45
C PRO A 49 -5.55 -1.25 -18.86
N ALA A 50 -5.67 -1.55 -17.57
CA ALA A 50 -6.94 -1.65 -16.84
C ALA A 50 -6.89 -0.96 -15.46
N ALA A 51 -5.79 -0.29 -15.12
CA ALA A 51 -5.67 0.49 -13.91
C ALA A 51 -6.73 1.60 -13.85
N LYS A 52 -7.33 1.77 -12.67
CA LYS A 52 -8.32 2.82 -12.41
C LYS A 52 -7.60 4.00 -11.81
N TRP A 53 -7.66 5.14 -12.49
CA TRP A 53 -6.99 6.37 -12.06
C TRP A 53 -7.89 7.21 -11.13
N PRO A 54 -7.34 7.82 -10.07
CA PRO A 54 -5.96 7.68 -9.58
C PRO A 54 -5.69 6.31 -8.96
N VAL A 55 -4.44 5.86 -9.04
CA VAL A 55 -4.10 4.45 -8.78
C VAL A 55 -3.53 4.23 -7.38
N HIS A 56 -3.80 3.06 -6.83
CA HIS A 56 -3.03 2.50 -5.73
C HIS A 56 -1.84 1.70 -6.28
N VAL A 57 -0.62 2.03 -5.84
CA VAL A 57 0.61 1.36 -6.30
C VAL A 57 1.18 0.49 -5.19
N ALA A 58 1.48 -0.77 -5.49
CA ALA A 58 2.24 -1.64 -4.61
C ALA A 58 3.72 -1.67 -5.01
N LEU A 59 4.63 -1.70 -4.03
CA LEU A 59 6.07 -1.90 -4.24
C LEU A 59 6.47 -3.29 -3.78
N VAL A 60 7.22 -3.99 -4.63
CA VAL A 60 7.73 -5.34 -4.33
C VAL A 60 9.18 -5.46 -4.78
N ARG A 61 10.08 -5.69 -3.82
CA ARG A 61 11.47 -6.05 -4.11
C ARG A 61 11.58 -7.54 -4.32
N VAL A 62 12.06 -7.94 -5.49
CA VAL A 62 12.34 -9.34 -5.83
C VAL A 62 13.84 -9.56 -6.05
N GLN A 63 14.29 -10.77 -5.75
CA GLN A 63 15.66 -11.21 -5.98
C GLN A 63 15.69 -12.64 -6.52
N ALA A 64 16.88 -13.12 -6.88
CA ALA A 64 17.07 -14.51 -7.28
C ALA A 64 16.56 -15.49 -6.20
N PRO A 65 16.21 -16.73 -6.58
CA PRO A 65 15.83 -17.76 -5.60
C PRO A 65 16.93 -17.96 -4.54
N GLY A 66 16.52 -18.12 -3.28
CA GLY A 66 17.45 -18.31 -2.16
C GLY A 66 18.33 -17.08 -1.86
N TYR A 67 17.85 -15.87 -2.18
CA TYR A 67 18.61 -14.66 -1.95
C TYR A 67 18.98 -14.47 -0.48
N TYR A 68 20.25 -14.13 -0.27
CA TYR A 68 20.83 -13.87 1.04
C TYR A 68 21.80 -12.70 0.95
N SER A 69 21.79 -11.84 1.97
CA SER A 69 22.82 -10.84 2.25
C SER A 69 23.10 -10.80 3.75
N HIS A 70 24.09 -10.01 4.18
CA HIS A 70 24.39 -9.84 5.60
C HIS A 70 23.30 -9.06 6.35
N SER A 71 22.51 -8.24 5.64
CA SER A 71 21.47 -7.37 6.20
C SER A 71 20.05 -7.90 6.00
N SER A 72 19.85 -8.87 5.10
CA SER A 72 18.51 -9.28 4.68
C SER A 72 18.46 -10.70 4.15
N THR A 73 17.29 -11.31 4.29
CA THR A 73 16.95 -12.61 3.71
C THR A 73 15.67 -12.44 2.89
N SER A 74 15.45 -13.36 1.96
CA SER A 74 14.24 -13.36 1.15
C SER A 74 13.22 -14.40 1.62
N TYR A 75 11.94 -14.12 1.39
CA TYR A 75 10.83 -15.03 1.55
C TYR A 75 10.47 -15.72 0.22
N GLY A 76 10.00 -16.96 0.32
CA GLY A 76 9.51 -17.76 -0.81
C GLY A 76 10.60 -18.53 -1.55
N GLN A 77 10.18 -19.58 -2.25
CA GLN A 77 11.01 -20.48 -3.07
C GLN A 77 10.43 -20.58 -4.49
N GLY A 78 11.27 -20.86 -5.48
CA GLY A 78 10.83 -21.06 -6.86
C GLY A 78 11.64 -20.27 -7.87
N ALA A 79 10.97 -19.55 -8.78
CA ALA A 79 11.61 -18.78 -9.85
C ALA A 79 12.23 -17.46 -9.37
N TYR A 80 11.76 -16.94 -8.23
CA TYR A 80 12.27 -15.75 -7.57
C TYR A 80 12.00 -15.82 -6.07
N SER A 81 12.51 -14.84 -5.34
CA SER A 81 12.24 -14.63 -3.93
C SER A 81 11.89 -13.17 -3.66
N ILE A 82 11.21 -12.88 -2.55
CA ILE A 82 10.77 -11.53 -2.19
C ILE A 82 11.53 -11.04 -0.97
N VAL A 83 12.12 -9.85 -1.05
CA VAL A 83 12.76 -9.21 0.09
C VAL A 83 11.76 -8.26 0.74
N THR A 84 11.29 -8.61 1.94
CA THR A 84 10.30 -7.82 2.69
C THR A 84 10.93 -6.83 3.66
N ALA A 85 12.18 -7.06 4.06
CA ALA A 85 12.92 -6.15 4.92
C ALA A 85 13.43 -4.94 4.11
N ARG A 86 13.20 -3.74 4.63
CA ARG A 86 13.73 -2.48 4.10
C ARG A 86 15.09 -2.24 4.74
N ASP A 87 16.17 -2.51 4.00
CA ASP A 87 17.55 -2.34 4.51
C ASP A 87 18.26 -1.11 3.92
N VAL A 88 17.89 -0.71 2.71
CA VAL A 88 18.46 0.47 2.01
C VAL A 88 17.38 1.47 1.57
N GLU A 89 16.13 1.02 1.51
CA GLU A 89 14.96 1.84 1.22
C GLU A 89 14.52 2.63 2.48
N LYS A 90 14.49 3.96 2.38
CA LYS A 90 14.07 4.88 3.46
C LYS A 90 12.65 5.37 3.27
N ASP A 91 11.99 5.78 4.35
CA ASP A 91 10.62 6.33 4.31
C ASP A 91 10.48 7.53 3.35
N GLU A 92 11.54 8.34 3.21
CA GLU A 92 11.61 9.44 2.25
C GLU A 92 11.40 9.00 0.81
N HIS A 93 11.91 7.82 0.43
CA HIS A 93 11.75 7.28 -0.92
C HIS A 93 10.29 6.89 -1.20
N PHE A 94 9.64 6.24 -0.21
CA PHE A 94 8.23 5.88 -0.31
C PHE A 94 7.35 7.13 -0.37
N LYS A 95 7.65 8.13 0.48
CA LYS A 95 6.95 9.41 0.46
C LYS A 95 7.10 10.13 -0.88
N ALA A 96 8.29 10.09 -1.49
CA ALA A 96 8.52 10.66 -2.81
C ALA A 96 7.64 10.00 -3.87
N ILE A 97 7.55 8.66 -3.89
CA ILE A 97 6.68 7.92 -4.82
C ILE A 97 5.20 8.21 -4.55
N GLN A 98 4.77 8.20 -3.28
CA GLN A 98 3.39 8.49 -2.89
C GLN A 98 2.97 9.91 -3.27
N SER A 99 3.91 10.87 -3.28
CA SER A 99 3.63 12.25 -3.65
C SER A 99 3.50 12.50 -5.17
N LEU A 100 3.73 11.47 -6.00
CA LEU A 100 3.61 11.61 -7.44
C LEU A 100 2.15 11.86 -7.86
N PRO A 101 1.90 12.67 -8.92
CA PRO A 101 0.54 12.93 -9.40
C PRO A 101 -0.18 11.62 -9.74
N GLN A 102 -1.47 11.52 -9.43
CA GLN A 102 -2.30 10.34 -9.72
C GLN A 102 -1.95 9.06 -8.94
N VAL A 103 -1.05 9.13 -7.95
CA VAL A 103 -0.89 8.06 -6.96
C VAL A 103 -1.83 8.36 -5.79
N ALA A 104 -2.89 7.57 -5.66
CA ALA A 104 -3.85 7.67 -4.56
C ALA A 104 -3.29 7.07 -3.27
N GLY A 105 -2.54 5.97 -3.39
CA GLY A 105 -1.95 5.30 -2.24
C GLY A 105 -0.74 4.45 -2.62
N LEU A 106 0.10 4.20 -1.63
CA LEU A 106 1.31 3.39 -1.76
C LEU A 106 1.31 2.27 -0.72
N ALA A 107 1.51 1.02 -1.16
CA ALA A 107 1.57 -0.13 -0.27
C ALA A 107 2.85 -0.95 -0.49
N THR A 108 3.24 -1.71 0.53
CA THR A 108 4.26 -2.76 0.42
C THR A 108 3.60 -4.11 0.67
N VAL A 109 4.06 -5.16 0.00
CA VAL A 109 3.49 -6.50 0.15
C VAL A 109 4.13 -7.20 1.35
N ASN A 110 3.30 -7.62 2.30
CA ASN A 110 3.72 -8.38 3.47
C ASN A 110 3.76 -9.89 3.17
N GLN A 111 4.67 -10.62 3.80
CA GLN A 111 4.78 -12.08 3.71
C GLN A 111 3.47 -12.83 4.03
N LEU A 112 2.58 -12.25 4.86
CA LEU A 112 1.28 -12.85 5.18
C LEU A 112 0.33 -12.97 3.98
N LEU A 113 0.55 -12.17 2.92
CA LEU A 113 -0.25 -12.18 1.71
C LEU A 113 0.38 -13.02 0.58
N LEU A 114 1.55 -13.62 0.83
CA LEU A 114 2.34 -14.32 -0.17
C LEU A 114 2.32 -15.83 0.08
N PRO A 115 2.20 -16.65 -0.98
CA PRO A 115 2.43 -18.09 -0.87
C PRO A 115 3.93 -18.37 -0.73
N SER A 116 4.27 -19.54 -0.18
CA SER A 116 5.66 -20.00 -0.06
C SER A 116 6.29 -20.39 -1.39
N GLU A 117 5.49 -20.81 -2.38
CA GLU A 117 5.93 -21.11 -3.75
C GLU A 117 5.67 -19.92 -4.68
N LEU A 118 6.74 -19.38 -5.27
CA LEU A 118 6.75 -18.22 -6.15
C LEU A 118 7.21 -18.65 -7.54
N LYS A 119 6.25 -18.84 -8.46
CA LYS A 119 6.49 -19.42 -9.79
C LYS A 119 6.47 -18.35 -10.87
N SER A 120 5.64 -17.34 -10.71
CA SER A 120 5.44 -16.28 -11.69
C SER A 120 4.98 -14.97 -11.06
N LEU A 121 4.75 -13.97 -11.90
CA LEU A 121 4.19 -12.68 -11.52
C LEU A 121 2.77 -12.80 -10.93
N LYS A 122 2.06 -13.92 -11.17
CA LYS A 122 0.70 -14.13 -10.69
C LYS A 122 0.59 -14.06 -9.17
N GLU A 123 1.53 -14.68 -8.45
CA GLU A 123 1.51 -14.69 -6.98
C GLU A 123 1.63 -13.26 -6.40
N ILE A 124 2.55 -12.45 -6.95
CA ILE A 124 2.68 -11.04 -6.59
C ILE A 124 1.37 -10.29 -6.88
N ARG A 125 0.79 -10.49 -8.06
CA ARG A 125 -0.43 -9.79 -8.46
C ARG A 125 -1.63 -10.17 -7.59
N ILE A 126 -1.75 -11.42 -7.15
CA ILE A 126 -2.80 -11.84 -6.20
C ILE A 126 -2.64 -11.10 -4.88
N ALA A 127 -1.43 -11.04 -4.33
CA ALA A 127 -1.16 -10.32 -3.08
C ALA A 127 -1.47 -8.81 -3.22
N CYS A 128 -1.08 -8.20 -4.34
CA CYS A 128 -1.40 -6.80 -4.64
C CYS A 128 -2.92 -6.57 -4.82
N ALA A 129 -3.64 -7.51 -5.42
CA ALA A 129 -5.09 -7.42 -5.58
C ALA A 129 -5.82 -7.46 -4.22
N SER A 130 -5.33 -8.26 -3.26
CA SER A 130 -5.84 -8.26 -1.88
C SER A 130 -5.65 -6.92 -1.16
N LEU A 131 -4.67 -6.12 -1.59
CA LEU A 131 -4.44 -4.75 -1.11
C LEU A 131 -5.20 -3.69 -1.93
N HIS A 132 -6.05 -4.11 -2.87
CA HIS A 132 -6.72 -3.24 -3.84
C HIS A 132 -5.77 -2.36 -4.67
N ALA A 133 -4.51 -2.79 -4.86
CA ALA A 133 -3.59 -2.10 -5.74
C ALA A 133 -4.02 -2.23 -7.22
N ASP A 134 -3.89 -1.15 -7.97
CA ASP A 134 -4.13 -1.12 -9.41
C ASP A 134 -2.86 -1.45 -10.20
N MET A 135 -1.72 -1.01 -9.68
CA MET A 135 -0.41 -1.24 -10.28
C MET A 135 0.58 -1.80 -9.27
N VAL A 136 1.57 -2.55 -9.74
CA VAL A 136 2.70 -3.04 -8.93
C VAL A 136 4.02 -2.69 -9.58
N LEU A 137 4.88 -1.97 -8.85
CA LEU A 137 6.28 -1.76 -9.21
C LEU A 137 7.11 -2.90 -8.63
N VAL A 138 7.50 -3.83 -9.50
CA VAL A 138 8.41 -4.92 -9.17
C VAL A 138 9.83 -4.47 -9.50
N TYR A 139 10.72 -4.47 -8.52
CA TYR A 139 12.11 -4.03 -8.70
C TYR A 139 13.11 -5.00 -8.09
N THR A 140 14.35 -4.97 -8.58
CA THR A 140 15.42 -5.89 -8.19
C THR A 140 16.76 -5.17 -8.14
N PHE A 141 17.69 -5.66 -7.33
CA PHE A 141 19.03 -5.07 -7.15
C PHE A 141 20.07 -6.05 -7.68
N ASN A 142 20.91 -5.56 -8.59
CA ASN A 142 22.10 -6.29 -9.05
C ASN A 142 23.35 -5.57 -8.53
N THR A 143 24.01 -6.14 -7.54
CA THR A 143 25.27 -5.60 -7.00
C THR A 143 26.45 -6.46 -7.44
N VAL A 144 27.41 -5.83 -8.11
CA VAL A 144 28.59 -6.46 -8.68
C VAL A 144 29.84 -5.79 -8.10
N PHE A 145 30.81 -6.61 -7.69
CA PHE A 145 32.09 -6.13 -7.16
C PHE A 145 33.16 -6.32 -8.23
N HIS A 146 33.90 -5.28 -8.58
CA HIS A 146 35.04 -5.37 -9.49
C HIS A 146 36.34 -5.19 -8.73
N VAL A 147 37.19 -6.20 -8.80
CA VAL A 147 38.47 -6.26 -8.12
C VAL A 147 39.52 -6.79 -9.09
N LYS A 148 40.67 -6.12 -9.22
CA LYS A 148 41.74 -6.51 -10.18
C LYS A 148 41.25 -6.61 -11.64
N GLY A 149 40.26 -5.80 -12.02
CA GLY A 149 39.65 -5.87 -13.36
C GLY A 149 38.78 -7.11 -13.59
N GLN A 150 38.56 -7.94 -12.57
CA GLN A 150 37.63 -9.07 -12.61
C GLN A 150 36.32 -8.68 -11.95
N SER A 151 35.21 -9.04 -12.59
CA SER A 151 33.87 -8.92 -12.03
C SER A 151 33.58 -10.13 -11.15
N LEU A 152 33.15 -9.89 -9.92
CA LEU A 152 32.69 -10.88 -8.96
C LEU A 152 31.17 -10.75 -8.87
N GLY A 153 30.50 -11.76 -9.43
CA GLY A 153 29.05 -11.87 -9.45
C GLY A 153 28.49 -12.43 -8.14
N PRO A 154 27.19 -12.73 -8.10
CA PRO A 154 26.51 -13.21 -6.90
C PRO A 154 27.18 -14.41 -6.22
N LEU A 155 27.08 -14.47 -4.88
CA LEU A 155 27.62 -15.56 -4.06
C LEU A 155 29.14 -15.84 -4.22
N SER A 156 29.91 -14.86 -4.70
CA SER A 156 31.37 -14.94 -4.84
C SER A 156 32.08 -14.65 -3.50
N VAL A 157 33.24 -15.26 -3.29
CA VAL A 157 34.05 -15.07 -2.07
C VAL A 157 35.14 -14.02 -2.29
N ILE A 158 35.15 -12.98 -1.46
CA ILE A 158 36.22 -11.98 -1.37
C ILE A 158 37.10 -12.32 -0.16
N THR A 159 38.41 -12.46 -0.39
CA THR A 159 39.41 -12.67 0.67
C THR A 159 39.85 -11.33 1.24
N LEU A 160 39.65 -11.15 2.56
CA LEU A 160 39.98 -9.88 3.24
C LEU A 160 41.48 -9.63 3.33
N GLY A 161 41.87 -8.35 3.24
CA GLY A 161 43.27 -7.91 3.40
C GLY A 161 44.24 -8.34 2.29
N PHE A 162 43.79 -9.07 1.26
CA PHE A 162 44.65 -9.66 0.22
C PHE A 162 45.06 -8.69 -0.90
N LEU A 163 44.62 -7.42 -0.85
CA LEU A 163 44.67 -6.50 -2.00
C LEU A 163 45.29 -5.13 -1.65
N PRO A 164 46.58 -5.08 -1.29
CA PRO A 164 47.26 -3.80 -1.13
C PRO A 164 47.31 -3.05 -2.48
N ASN A 165 46.96 -1.76 -2.46
CA ASN A 165 47.14 -0.81 -3.58
C ASN A 165 46.34 -1.08 -4.86
N LYS A 166 45.14 -1.68 -4.77
CA LYS A 166 44.21 -1.78 -5.89
C LYS A 166 42.92 -1.01 -5.61
N MET A 167 42.33 -0.44 -6.64
CA MET A 167 40.97 0.10 -6.59
C MET A 167 39.98 -1.06 -6.68
N ALA A 168 39.00 -1.04 -5.79
CA ALA A 168 37.81 -1.86 -5.88
C ALA A 168 36.64 -0.97 -6.29
N HIS A 169 35.78 -1.51 -7.15
CA HIS A 169 34.56 -0.85 -7.57
C HIS A 169 33.37 -1.68 -7.09
N VAL A 170 32.37 -1.02 -6.53
CA VAL A 170 31.09 -1.65 -6.22
C VAL A 170 30.06 -0.94 -7.08
N THR A 171 29.40 -1.70 -7.94
CA THR A 171 28.37 -1.19 -8.84
C THR A 171 27.05 -1.84 -8.48
N THR A 172 26.04 -1.03 -8.20
CA THR A 172 24.67 -1.51 -8.04
C THR A 172 23.82 -0.91 -9.14
N THR A 173 23.06 -1.78 -9.81
CA THR A 173 21.97 -1.42 -10.71
C THR A 173 20.66 -1.83 -10.07
N VAL A 174 19.70 -0.89 -9.99
CA VAL A 174 18.31 -1.18 -9.62
C VAL A 174 17.48 -1.08 -10.88
N SER A 175 16.80 -2.17 -11.23
CA SER A 175 15.91 -2.25 -12.39
C SER A 175 14.50 -2.57 -11.91
N GLY A 176 13.49 -1.94 -12.51
CA GLY A 176 12.10 -2.12 -12.13
C GLY A 176 11.12 -2.02 -13.29
N VAL A 177 10.01 -2.74 -13.15
CA VAL A 177 8.92 -2.79 -14.13
C VAL A 177 7.60 -2.50 -13.42
N LEU A 178 6.82 -1.61 -14.01
CA LEU A 178 5.49 -1.25 -13.52
C LEU A 178 4.43 -2.06 -14.27
N PHE A 179 3.72 -2.93 -13.55
CA PHE A 179 2.69 -3.81 -14.10
C PHE A 179 1.28 -3.40 -13.66
N ASP A 180 0.31 -3.64 -14.52
CA ASP A 180 -1.11 -3.69 -14.18
C ASP A 180 -1.41 -4.94 -13.34
N VAL A 181 -2.05 -4.75 -12.18
CA VAL A 181 -2.38 -5.85 -11.26
C VAL A 181 -3.45 -6.78 -11.83
N ARG A 182 -4.30 -6.35 -12.76
CA ARG A 182 -5.42 -7.11 -13.34
C ARG A 182 -5.08 -7.75 -14.68
N THR A 183 -4.25 -7.13 -15.50
CA THR A 183 -3.96 -7.61 -16.86
C THR A 183 -2.51 -8.00 -17.09
N SER A 184 -1.58 -7.72 -16.17
CA SER A 184 -0.13 -7.84 -16.37
C SER A 184 0.46 -6.95 -17.47
N HIS A 185 -0.32 -5.98 -17.97
CA HIS A 185 0.14 -4.98 -18.91
C HIS A 185 1.31 -4.19 -18.31
N VAL A 186 2.34 -3.91 -19.11
CA VAL A 186 3.52 -3.15 -18.67
C VAL A 186 3.31 -1.68 -19.01
N TYR A 187 3.26 -0.84 -17.97
CA TYR A 187 3.14 0.61 -18.13
C TYR A 187 4.46 1.29 -18.43
N GLY A 188 5.56 0.79 -17.85
CA GLY A 188 6.86 1.41 -17.99
C GLY A 188 7.97 0.65 -17.25
N LEU A 189 9.19 1.08 -17.51
CA LEU A 189 10.42 0.52 -16.98
C LEU A 189 11.25 1.68 -16.41
N ALA A 190 11.88 1.45 -15.26
CA ALA A 190 12.83 2.38 -14.68
C ALA A 190 14.12 1.62 -14.35
N GLU A 191 15.26 2.29 -14.51
CA GLU A 191 16.55 1.74 -14.14
C GLU A 191 17.48 2.87 -13.69
N ALA A 192 18.30 2.60 -12.69
CA ALA A 192 19.40 3.47 -12.31
C ALA A 192 20.58 2.68 -11.77
N SER A 193 21.78 3.24 -11.92
CA SER A 193 23.01 2.64 -11.42
C SER A 193 23.85 3.64 -10.62
N HIS A 194 24.58 3.14 -9.63
CA HIS A 194 25.63 3.87 -8.94
C HIS A 194 26.89 3.01 -8.85
N THR A 195 28.06 3.64 -8.98
CA THR A 195 29.34 2.97 -8.81
C THR A 195 30.17 3.74 -7.79
N ARG A 196 30.59 3.05 -6.74
CA ARG A 196 31.54 3.55 -5.76
C ARG A 196 32.93 2.98 -6.03
N GLN A 197 33.95 3.81 -5.84
CA GLN A 197 35.35 3.38 -5.93
C GLN A 197 36.05 3.59 -4.59
N GLU A 198 36.83 2.62 -4.15
CA GLU A 198 37.68 2.77 -2.98
C GLU A 198 38.93 1.88 -3.03
N LEU A 199 39.92 2.22 -2.21
CA LEU A 199 41.10 1.40 -2.05
C LEU A 199 40.71 0.06 -1.41
N ALA A 200 41.06 -1.05 -2.05
CA ALA A 200 40.81 -2.40 -1.54
C ALA A 200 41.53 -2.67 -0.20
N SER A 201 42.51 -1.86 0.19
CA SER A 201 43.10 -1.91 1.54
C SER A 201 42.10 -1.56 2.66
N ARG A 202 41.01 -0.85 2.35
CA ARG A 202 39.89 -0.61 3.28
C ARG A 202 39.07 -1.88 3.54
N TRP A 203 39.14 -2.88 2.66
CA TRP A 203 38.47 -4.18 2.80
C TRP A 203 39.29 -5.14 3.67
N SER A 204 39.63 -4.67 4.88
CA SER A 204 40.30 -5.48 5.90
C SER A 204 39.32 -6.23 6.80
N LYS A 205 38.03 -5.86 6.78
CA LYS A 205 36.95 -6.47 7.58
C LYS A 205 35.71 -6.69 6.72
N GLN A 206 34.91 -7.72 7.03
CA GLN A 206 33.64 -8.02 6.34
C GLN A 206 32.71 -6.81 6.34
N GLN A 207 32.59 -6.12 7.49
CA GLN A 207 31.76 -4.93 7.65
C GLN A 207 32.12 -3.80 6.68
N ALA A 208 33.40 -3.64 6.33
CA ALA A 208 33.81 -2.58 5.41
C ALA A 208 33.28 -2.85 3.99
N ILE A 209 33.35 -4.11 3.55
CA ILE A 209 32.79 -4.51 2.25
C ILE A 209 31.26 -4.38 2.26
N ASP A 210 30.61 -4.81 3.35
CA ASP A 210 29.16 -4.73 3.43
C ASP A 210 28.64 -3.29 3.49
N ASN A 211 29.34 -2.39 4.17
CA ASN A 211 29.02 -0.96 4.15
C ASN A 211 29.19 -0.37 2.75
N ALA A 212 30.25 -0.76 2.01
CA ALA A 212 30.45 -0.33 0.63
C ALA A 212 29.30 -0.78 -0.27
N ARG A 213 28.79 -2.00 -0.09
CA ARG A 213 27.55 -2.47 -0.72
C ARG A 213 26.36 -1.62 -0.34
N LEU A 214 26.04 -1.53 0.95
CA LEU A 214 24.85 -0.84 1.45
C LEU A 214 24.81 0.62 0.97
N ASP A 215 25.93 1.31 0.99
CA ASP A 215 26.01 2.69 0.51
C ASP A 215 25.80 2.78 -1.00
N THR A 216 26.38 1.87 -1.78
CA THR A 216 26.16 1.83 -3.23
C THR A 216 24.70 1.52 -3.58
N GLU A 217 24.09 0.59 -2.84
CA GLU A 217 22.69 0.20 -2.99
C GLU A 217 21.73 1.34 -2.63
N LYS A 218 22.01 2.08 -1.54
CA LYS A 218 21.24 3.28 -1.15
C LYS A 218 21.27 4.34 -2.25
N GLU A 219 22.45 4.67 -2.76
CA GLU A 219 22.62 5.68 -3.81
C GLU A 219 21.97 5.24 -5.13
N ALA A 220 22.12 3.97 -5.52
CA ALA A 220 21.46 3.44 -6.71
C ALA A 220 19.93 3.49 -6.59
N PHE A 221 19.38 3.12 -5.42
CA PHE A 221 17.94 3.17 -5.19
C PHE A 221 17.38 4.59 -5.17
N ALA A 222 18.08 5.54 -4.55
CA ALA A 222 17.68 6.96 -4.57
C ALA A 222 17.60 7.49 -6.01
N LYS A 223 18.57 7.16 -6.87
CA LYS A 223 18.53 7.49 -8.30
C LYS A 223 17.40 6.76 -9.03
N PHE A 224 17.13 5.51 -8.69
CA PHE A 224 16.04 4.73 -9.27
C PHE A 224 14.68 5.36 -8.97
N VAL A 225 14.47 5.88 -7.76
CA VAL A 225 13.24 6.62 -7.41
C VAL A 225 13.05 7.84 -8.31
N THR A 226 14.12 8.60 -8.60
CA THR A 226 14.08 9.70 -9.56
C THR A 226 13.74 9.22 -10.97
N ALA A 227 14.41 8.17 -11.46
CA ALA A 227 14.14 7.59 -12.78
C ALA A 227 12.70 7.05 -12.90
N PHE A 228 12.16 6.49 -11.81
CA PHE A 228 10.78 6.06 -11.74
C PHE A 228 9.79 7.24 -11.80
N ALA A 229 10.06 8.35 -11.11
CA ALA A 229 9.23 9.55 -11.19
C ALA A 229 9.17 10.14 -12.62
N GLU A 230 10.29 10.09 -13.35
CA GLU A 230 10.33 10.48 -14.77
C GLU A 230 9.48 9.53 -15.63
N THR A 231 9.65 8.22 -15.45
CA THR A 231 8.84 7.19 -16.12
C THR A 231 7.35 7.40 -15.84
N TRP A 232 7.01 7.66 -14.58
CA TRP A 232 5.66 7.89 -14.10
C TRP A 232 4.99 9.08 -14.78
N THR A 233 5.73 10.17 -15.01
CA THR A 233 5.24 11.34 -15.75
C THR A 233 4.76 10.96 -17.15
N GLY A 234 5.50 10.07 -17.83
CA GLY A 234 5.09 9.50 -19.12
C GLY A 234 3.83 8.63 -19.01
N VAL A 235 3.77 7.77 -17.99
CA VAL A 235 2.61 6.90 -17.72
C VAL A 235 1.34 7.74 -17.49
N VAL A 236 1.41 8.76 -16.64
CA VAL A 236 0.27 9.67 -16.39
C VAL A 236 -0.15 10.36 -17.68
N ARG A 237 0.79 10.91 -18.46
CA ARG A 237 0.48 11.57 -19.73
C ARG A 237 -0.24 10.65 -20.73
N GLN A 238 0.15 9.38 -20.76
CA GLN A 238 -0.36 8.41 -21.74
C GLN A 238 -1.68 7.77 -21.30
N TYR A 239 -1.81 7.42 -20.02
CA TYR A 239 -2.86 6.53 -19.53
C TYR A 239 -3.83 7.19 -18.56
N ALA A 240 -3.44 8.27 -17.88
CA ALA A 240 -4.38 8.97 -17.00
C ALA A 240 -5.46 9.69 -17.85
N PRO A 241 -6.71 9.77 -17.37
CA PRO A 241 -7.78 10.48 -18.07
C PRO A 241 -7.38 11.94 -18.35
N LYS A 242 -7.53 12.38 -19.61
CA LYS A 242 -7.18 13.73 -20.07
C LYS A 242 -8.11 14.82 -19.53
N ASP A 243 -9.24 14.44 -18.95
CA ASP A 243 -10.29 15.35 -18.48
C ASP A 243 -9.95 16.01 -17.12
N GLY A 244 -8.67 16.09 -16.76
CA GLY A 244 -8.24 16.89 -15.62
C GLY A 244 -8.73 16.41 -14.26
N ARG A 245 -9.06 15.12 -14.09
CA ARG A 245 -9.18 14.50 -12.75
C ARG A 245 -7.78 14.37 -12.15
N THR A 246 -7.17 15.50 -11.84
CA THR A 246 -5.88 15.65 -11.20
C THR A 246 -6.09 15.38 -9.72
N SER A 247 -5.80 14.17 -9.24
CA SER A 247 -5.62 13.99 -7.79
C SER A 247 -4.18 14.33 -7.44
N ALA A 248 -3.91 15.63 -7.34
CA ALA A 248 -3.24 16.11 -6.13
C ALA A 248 -4.12 15.66 -4.94
N PRO A 249 -3.62 15.50 -3.69
CA PRO A 249 -4.51 15.25 -2.56
C PRO A 249 -5.65 16.26 -2.69
N ALA A 250 -6.87 15.76 -2.90
CA ALA A 250 -8.01 16.62 -3.17
C ALA A 250 -7.95 17.70 -2.11
N ALA A 251 -7.92 18.98 -2.50
CA ALA A 251 -8.03 20.06 -1.52
C ALA A 251 -9.20 19.65 -0.63
N ALA A 252 -8.89 19.33 0.64
CA ALA A 252 -9.79 18.57 1.49
C ALA A 252 -11.15 19.24 1.39
N ALA A 253 -12.16 18.48 0.97
CA ALA A 253 -13.46 19.08 0.71
C ALA A 253 -13.89 19.84 1.96
N THR A 254 -14.14 21.13 1.79
CA THR A 254 -14.54 21.99 2.89
C THR A 254 -16.05 22.00 2.96
N TYR A 255 -16.59 22.00 4.17
CA TYR A 255 -18.03 21.90 4.41
C TYR A 255 -18.50 23.04 5.31
N ALA A 256 -19.63 23.64 4.95
CA ALA A 256 -20.44 24.43 5.87
C ALA A 256 -21.54 23.52 6.41
N LEU A 257 -21.59 23.40 7.74
CA LEU A 257 -22.54 22.56 8.46
C LEU A 257 -23.52 23.46 9.21
N ARG A 258 -24.82 23.20 9.07
CA ARG A 258 -25.86 23.94 9.79
C ARG A 258 -26.90 22.96 10.35
N CYS A 259 -27.18 23.04 11.64
CA CYS A 259 -28.33 22.38 12.26
C CYS A 259 -29.45 23.40 12.45
N ASP A 260 -30.71 22.99 12.28
CA ASP A 260 -31.84 23.90 12.44
C ASP A 260 -32.32 24.02 13.89
N LYS A 261 -31.97 23.04 14.73
CA LYS A 261 -32.43 22.94 16.11
C LYS A 261 -31.27 23.00 17.10
N GLU A 262 -31.48 23.76 18.18
CA GLU A 262 -30.54 23.78 19.30
C GLU A 262 -30.41 22.40 19.94
N GLY A 263 -29.17 21.98 20.22
CA GLY A 263 -28.85 20.67 20.78
C GLY A 263 -28.60 19.56 19.74
N ASP A 264 -28.75 19.86 18.45
CA ASP A 264 -28.30 19.00 17.35
C ASP A 264 -26.91 19.42 16.89
N GLY A 265 -26.09 18.45 16.50
CA GLY A 265 -24.72 18.66 16.06
C GLY A 265 -24.39 17.78 14.86
N VAL A 266 -23.60 18.33 13.94
CA VAL A 266 -22.95 17.58 12.87
C VAL A 266 -21.46 17.87 12.95
N ALA A 267 -20.66 16.82 13.11
CA ALA A 267 -19.21 16.90 13.03
C ALA A 267 -18.72 16.20 11.76
N VAL A 268 -17.71 16.75 11.11
CA VAL A 268 -17.03 16.09 9.99
C VAL A 268 -15.77 15.40 10.50
N ILE A 269 -15.63 14.12 10.19
CA ILE A 269 -14.42 13.34 10.41
C ILE A 269 -13.85 13.05 9.01
N PRO A 270 -12.81 13.78 8.57
CA PRO A 270 -12.19 13.52 7.28
C PRO A 270 -11.40 12.20 7.33
N GLY A 271 -11.47 11.44 6.24
CA GLY A 271 -10.57 10.33 5.92
C GLY A 271 -9.95 10.55 4.54
N ASP A 272 -8.95 9.74 4.19
CA ASP A 272 -8.16 9.95 2.97
C ASP A 272 -9.03 9.92 1.69
N ASP A 273 -10.00 9.00 1.62
CA ASP A 273 -10.97 8.87 0.51
C ASP A 273 -12.44 8.93 0.98
N SER A 274 -12.66 9.43 2.19
CA SER A 274 -14.00 9.47 2.79
C SER A 274 -14.28 10.72 3.60
N ALA A 275 -15.54 11.10 3.71
CA ALA A 275 -15.99 12.05 4.73
C ALA A 275 -17.13 11.43 5.53
N VAL A 276 -16.93 11.34 6.85
CA VAL A 276 -17.95 10.86 7.78
C VAL A 276 -18.59 12.07 8.46
N PHE A 277 -19.90 12.20 8.32
CA PHE A 277 -20.71 13.20 9.01
C PHE A 277 -21.39 12.56 10.20
N ALA A 278 -20.84 12.80 11.40
CA ALA A 278 -21.39 12.30 12.65
C ALA A 278 -22.45 13.26 13.17
N VAL A 279 -23.70 12.79 13.19
CA VAL A 279 -24.88 13.50 13.66
C VAL A 279 -25.20 13.06 15.07
N THR A 280 -25.36 14.04 15.96
CA THR A 280 -25.83 13.85 17.34
C THR A 280 -27.08 14.69 17.55
N SER A 281 -28.09 14.14 18.23
CA SER A 281 -29.33 14.87 18.53
C SER A 281 -29.80 14.59 19.94
N LYS A 282 -30.01 15.64 20.75
CA LYS A 282 -30.54 15.49 22.11
C LYS A 282 -32.02 15.14 22.16
N ARG A 283 -32.78 15.53 21.13
CA ARG A 283 -34.24 15.40 21.07
C ARG A 283 -34.71 14.22 20.22
N GLY A 284 -33.78 13.50 19.58
CA GLY A 284 -34.12 12.43 18.65
C GLY A 284 -34.80 12.88 17.35
N ILE A 285 -35.13 14.16 17.16
CA ILE A 285 -35.74 14.68 15.93
C ILE A 285 -35.11 15.99 15.50
N GLY A 286 -34.56 16.03 14.29
CA GLY A 286 -33.79 17.17 13.84
C GLY A 286 -33.60 17.24 12.33
N SER A 287 -32.94 18.30 11.91
CA SER A 287 -32.54 18.53 10.52
C SER A 287 -31.22 19.28 10.47
N ALA A 288 -30.45 19.01 9.41
CA ALA A 288 -29.20 19.67 9.14
C ALA A 288 -28.95 19.82 7.64
N THR A 289 -28.13 20.78 7.28
CA THR A 289 -27.63 20.99 5.92
C THR A 289 -26.13 20.83 5.92
N ILE A 290 -25.63 20.00 5.02
CA ILE A 290 -24.20 19.88 4.70
C ILE A 290 -24.00 20.50 3.33
N ARG A 291 -23.26 21.60 3.27
CA ARG A 291 -22.90 22.25 2.01
C ARG A 291 -21.41 22.13 1.78
N ARG A 292 -21.00 21.42 0.73
CA ARG A 292 -19.64 21.42 0.21
C ARG A 292 -19.31 22.82 -0.35
N THR A 293 -18.38 23.52 0.31
CA THR A 293 -17.95 24.88 -0.04
C THR A 293 -16.67 24.91 -0.87
N GLY A 294 -15.96 23.79 -0.97
CA GLY A 294 -14.74 23.63 -1.79
C GLY A 294 -14.36 22.16 -1.96
N GLY A 295 -13.48 21.86 -2.93
CA GLY A 295 -13.08 20.48 -3.27
C GLY A 295 -14.20 19.66 -3.91
N ALA A 296 -13.96 18.40 -4.28
CA ALA A 296 -14.98 17.44 -4.74
C ALA A 296 -15.52 16.62 -3.56
N TRP A 297 -16.77 16.12 -3.61
CA TRP A 297 -17.18 15.11 -2.63
C TRP A 297 -16.21 13.92 -2.71
N PRO A 298 -15.75 13.37 -1.57
CA PRO A 298 -14.91 12.19 -1.59
C PRO A 298 -15.69 10.97 -2.13
N PRO A 299 -14.99 9.93 -2.63
CA PRO A 299 -15.63 8.73 -3.16
C PRO A 299 -16.59 8.04 -2.20
N HIS A 300 -16.33 8.15 -0.89
CA HIS A 300 -17.14 7.58 0.17
C HIS A 300 -17.64 8.66 1.12
N VAL A 301 -18.91 9.05 0.99
CA VAL A 301 -19.56 9.92 1.96
C VAL A 301 -20.44 9.05 2.86
N VAL A 302 -20.28 9.22 4.17
CA VAL A 302 -20.96 8.41 5.17
C VAL A 302 -21.66 9.33 6.16
N VAL A 303 -22.88 9.00 6.54
CA VAL A 303 -23.59 9.66 7.65
C VAL A 303 -23.66 8.69 8.81
N ARG A 304 -23.16 9.10 9.98
CA ARG A 304 -23.30 8.37 11.23
C ARG A 304 -24.36 9.03 12.08
N LEU A 305 -25.45 8.33 12.38
CA LEU A 305 -26.53 8.82 13.22
C LEU A 305 -26.38 8.21 14.62
N HIS A 306 -25.98 9.01 15.60
CA HIS A 306 -25.93 8.61 17.01
C HIS A 306 -27.31 8.74 17.64
N LEU A 307 -28.20 7.82 17.27
CA LEU A 307 -29.60 7.72 17.71
C LEU A 307 -29.82 6.33 18.34
N GLY A 308 -30.79 6.22 19.26
CA GLY A 308 -31.18 4.92 19.83
C GLY A 308 -32.08 4.10 18.91
N GLY A 309 -32.79 4.78 18.00
CA GLY A 309 -33.65 4.20 16.98
C GLY A 309 -33.66 5.04 15.70
N LEU A 310 -34.13 4.43 14.60
CA LEU A 310 -34.18 5.07 13.29
C LEU A 310 -35.58 4.93 12.68
N GLU A 311 -36.53 5.76 13.14
CA GLU A 311 -37.90 5.78 12.60
C GLU A 311 -37.91 6.30 11.17
N SER A 312 -37.19 7.38 10.92
CA SER A 312 -36.97 7.89 9.56
C SER A 312 -35.69 8.70 9.49
N PHE A 313 -34.98 8.54 8.40
CA PHE A 313 -33.89 9.41 7.99
C PHE A 313 -34.04 9.74 6.53
N SER A 314 -34.08 11.03 6.21
CA SER A 314 -34.09 11.50 4.83
C SER A 314 -32.79 12.23 4.49
N LEU A 315 -32.31 11.97 3.28
CA LEU A 315 -31.09 12.54 2.74
C LEU A 315 -31.30 12.93 1.28
N GLY A 316 -30.97 14.17 0.92
CA GLY A 316 -30.96 14.60 -0.48
C GLY A 316 -31.20 16.09 -0.64
N SER A 317 -32.13 16.45 -1.52
CA SER A 317 -32.54 17.82 -1.84
C SER A 317 -34.07 17.93 -1.83
N ASP A 318 -34.59 19.14 -2.03
CA ASP A 318 -36.03 19.38 -2.13
C ASP A 318 -36.66 18.58 -3.29
N ALA A 319 -35.98 18.49 -4.43
CA ALA A 319 -36.49 17.81 -5.62
C ALA A 319 -36.44 16.26 -5.52
N MET A 320 -35.46 15.73 -4.80
CA MET A 320 -35.23 14.28 -4.67
C MET A 320 -34.52 13.96 -3.36
N GLY A 321 -35.04 12.97 -2.63
CA GLY A 321 -34.43 12.52 -1.37
C GLY A 321 -34.64 11.03 -1.10
N LEU A 322 -33.60 10.35 -0.67
CA LEU A 322 -33.71 9.00 -0.15
C LEU A 322 -34.28 9.06 1.27
N ASN A 323 -35.31 8.27 1.56
CA ASN A 323 -35.77 8.01 2.93
C ASN A 323 -35.37 6.59 3.32
N VAL A 324 -34.77 6.45 4.50
CA VAL A 324 -34.31 5.22 5.12
C VAL A 324 -34.97 5.11 6.50
N SER A 325 -35.64 3.98 6.73
CA SER A 325 -36.30 3.68 8.01
C SER A 325 -35.93 2.27 8.44
N MET A 326 -35.73 2.08 9.75
CA MET A 326 -35.61 0.75 10.35
C MET A 326 -36.95 0.41 10.99
N LEU A 327 -37.65 -0.62 10.49
CA LEU A 327 -38.97 -0.95 11.01
C LEU A 327 -38.86 -1.53 12.43
N SER A 328 -39.62 -0.99 13.38
CA SER A 328 -39.65 -1.49 14.77
C SER A 328 -40.28 -2.89 14.92
N HIS A 329 -40.87 -3.43 13.84
CA HIS A 329 -41.48 -4.75 13.75
C HIS A 329 -40.82 -5.55 12.62
N GLY A 330 -40.80 -6.88 12.70
CA GLY A 330 -40.22 -7.71 11.64
C GLY A 330 -38.69 -7.79 11.66
N ASN A 331 -38.09 -7.88 12.86
CA ASN A 331 -36.65 -8.08 13.06
C ASN A 331 -35.78 -6.90 12.57
N PHE A 332 -36.26 -5.67 12.72
CA PHE A 332 -35.51 -4.45 12.34
C PHE A 332 -35.14 -4.38 10.86
N SER A 333 -36.05 -4.83 9.99
CA SER A 333 -35.84 -4.76 8.54
C SER A 333 -35.75 -3.30 8.07
N VAL A 334 -34.84 -3.03 7.15
CA VAL A 334 -34.64 -1.70 6.55
C VAL A 334 -35.63 -1.50 5.41
N LEU A 335 -36.40 -0.42 5.48
CA LEU A 335 -37.24 0.08 4.39
C LEU A 335 -36.59 1.33 3.81
N GLN A 336 -36.41 1.35 2.49
CA GLN A 336 -35.92 2.53 1.78
C GLN A 336 -36.91 2.93 0.70
N THR A 337 -37.10 4.22 0.50
CA THR A 337 -37.94 4.76 -0.57
C THR A 337 -37.27 5.99 -1.18
N LEU A 338 -37.43 6.19 -2.48
CA LEU A 338 -36.91 7.38 -3.15
C LEU A 338 -38.03 8.40 -3.34
N ARG A 339 -37.93 9.53 -2.64
CA ARG A 339 -38.84 10.67 -2.75
C ARG A 339 -38.49 11.50 -3.99
N HIS A 340 -39.51 11.88 -4.75
CA HIS A 340 -39.43 12.81 -5.87
C HIS A 340 -40.53 13.85 -5.74
N GLU A 341 -40.23 15.09 -6.09
CA GLU A 341 -41.22 16.17 -6.13
C GLU A 341 -42.46 15.77 -6.95
N GLY A 342 -43.65 16.04 -6.43
CA GLY A 342 -44.92 15.80 -7.11
C GLY A 342 -45.49 14.38 -7.00
N ARG A 343 -44.87 13.45 -6.25
CA ARG A 343 -45.45 12.12 -5.97
C ARG A 343 -46.00 12.01 -4.54
N GLU A 344 -47.16 11.39 -4.38
CA GLU A 344 -47.78 11.14 -3.07
C GLU A 344 -47.37 9.81 -2.44
N LYS A 345 -47.03 8.80 -3.25
CA LYS A 345 -46.64 7.46 -2.78
C LYS A 345 -45.32 7.02 -3.38
N TYR A 346 -44.50 6.40 -2.55
CA TYR A 346 -43.17 5.92 -2.91
C TYR A 346 -43.07 4.42 -2.63
N PRO A 347 -42.89 3.58 -3.67
CA PRO A 347 -42.71 2.15 -3.46
C PRO A 347 -41.36 1.87 -2.77
N PRO A 348 -41.22 0.72 -2.07
CA PRO A 348 -39.94 0.26 -1.56
C PRO A 348 -38.88 0.21 -2.67
N LEU A 349 -37.69 0.69 -2.37
CA LEU A 349 -36.57 0.74 -3.28
C LEU A 349 -35.93 -0.66 -3.40
N PRO A 350 -35.74 -1.19 -4.62
CA PRO A 350 -35.00 -2.44 -4.84
C PRO A 350 -33.56 -2.35 -4.33
N LYS A 351 -33.02 -3.47 -3.81
CA LYS A 351 -31.65 -3.53 -3.26
C LYS A 351 -30.54 -3.31 -4.29
N ASP A 352 -30.83 -3.56 -5.56
CA ASP A 352 -29.93 -3.35 -6.70
C ASP A 352 -30.02 -1.95 -7.30
N SER A 353 -30.86 -1.07 -6.74
CA SER A 353 -30.95 0.33 -7.15
C SER A 353 -29.66 1.09 -6.82
N GLU A 354 -29.22 1.94 -7.74
CA GLU A 354 -28.09 2.86 -7.51
C GLU A 354 -28.34 3.89 -6.39
N TYR A 355 -29.61 4.06 -5.98
CA TYR A 355 -30.02 4.91 -4.87
C TYR A 355 -30.17 4.14 -3.55
N TYR A 356 -29.99 2.82 -3.56
CA TYR A 356 -30.09 2.02 -2.34
C TYR A 356 -28.86 2.29 -1.46
N ALA A 357 -29.08 2.83 -0.28
CA ALA A 357 -27.99 3.07 0.67
C ALA A 357 -27.65 1.79 1.43
N ASP A 358 -26.36 1.56 1.66
CA ASP A 358 -25.95 0.54 2.63
C ASP A 358 -26.14 1.11 4.05
N LEU A 359 -26.96 0.43 4.85
CA LEU A 359 -27.21 0.78 6.26
C LEU A 359 -26.69 -0.34 7.14
N ARG A 360 -25.79 0.03 8.06
CA ARG A 360 -25.21 -0.87 9.06
C ARG A 360 -25.34 -0.26 10.45
N VAL A 361 -25.26 -1.09 11.47
CA VAL A 361 -25.41 -0.67 12.86
C VAL A 361 -24.17 -1.07 13.63
N PHE A 362 -23.65 -0.15 14.44
CA PHE A 362 -22.42 -0.33 15.17
C PHE A 362 -22.62 -0.06 16.66
N ASP A 363 -21.85 -0.75 17.49
CA ASP A 363 -21.71 -0.41 18.91
C ASP A 363 -20.71 0.74 19.14
N ALA A 364 -20.46 1.07 20.41
CA ALA A 364 -19.56 2.17 20.79
C ALA A 364 -18.09 1.92 20.40
N ASP A 365 -17.70 0.65 20.25
CA ASP A 365 -16.35 0.24 19.86
C ASP A 365 -16.20 0.12 18.33
N GLY A 366 -17.28 0.34 17.58
CA GLY A 366 -17.30 0.28 16.12
C GLY A 366 -17.42 -1.14 15.56
N LEU A 367 -17.92 -2.09 16.34
CA LEU A 367 -18.23 -3.44 15.87
C LEU A 367 -19.66 -3.51 15.32
N ASP A 368 -19.83 -4.24 14.22
CA ASP A 368 -21.13 -4.43 13.58
C ASP A 368 -22.06 -5.27 14.48
N VAL A 369 -23.28 -4.79 14.66
CA VAL A 369 -24.30 -5.42 15.50
C VAL A 369 -25.62 -5.56 14.75
N LYS A 370 -26.41 -6.57 15.14
CA LYS A 370 -27.76 -6.77 14.59
C LYS A 370 -28.80 -6.02 15.41
N GLY A 371 -29.73 -5.36 14.73
CA GLY A 371 -30.85 -4.65 15.36
C GLY A 371 -30.53 -3.20 15.65
N LEU A 372 -30.91 -2.72 16.84
CA LEU A 372 -30.69 -1.34 17.26
C LEU A 372 -29.29 -1.15 17.87
N PRO A 373 -28.69 0.05 17.75
CA PRO A 373 -27.39 0.34 18.33
C PRO A 373 -27.47 0.28 19.86
N PRO A 374 -26.53 -0.44 20.52
CA PRO A 374 -26.33 -0.36 21.97
C PRO A 374 -26.01 1.07 22.41
N LYS A 375 -26.01 1.33 23.72
CA LYS A 375 -25.66 2.65 24.26
C LYS A 375 -24.28 3.09 23.76
N GLY A 376 -24.24 4.25 23.09
CA GLY A 376 -23.01 4.82 22.50
C GLY A 376 -22.74 4.36 21.06
N GLY A 377 -23.52 3.42 20.54
CA GLY A 377 -23.49 3.00 19.13
C GLY A 377 -24.14 4.00 18.18
N TYR A 378 -24.21 3.63 16.91
CA TYR A 378 -24.72 4.49 15.83
C TYR A 378 -25.19 3.67 14.62
N PHE A 379 -26.04 4.30 13.81
CA PHE A 379 -26.32 3.84 12.45
C PHE A 379 -25.31 4.45 11.49
N GLU A 380 -24.78 3.66 10.57
CA GLU A 380 -23.93 4.14 9.49
C GLU A 380 -24.66 3.97 8.16
N ILE A 381 -24.75 5.06 7.40
CA ILE A 381 -25.42 5.09 6.10
C ILE A 381 -24.43 5.59 5.07
N VAL A 382 -24.10 4.73 4.10
CA VAL A 382 -23.28 5.12 2.95
C VAL A 382 -24.14 5.90 1.97
N VAL A 383 -23.77 7.14 1.69
CA VAL A 383 -24.53 8.03 0.80
C VAL A 383 -24.40 7.52 -0.64
N PRO A 384 -25.53 7.20 -1.32
CA PRO A 384 -25.50 6.81 -2.72
C PRO A 384 -24.89 7.91 -3.60
N LYS A 385 -24.01 7.51 -4.53
CA LYS A 385 -23.29 8.43 -5.41
C LYS A 385 -24.20 9.41 -6.17
N PRO A 386 -25.36 9.01 -6.70
CA PRO A 386 -26.24 9.96 -7.40
C PRO A 386 -26.77 11.12 -6.53
N LEU A 387 -26.76 10.98 -5.19
CA LEU A 387 -27.13 12.07 -4.29
C LEU A 387 -26.01 13.10 -4.11
N LEU A 388 -24.76 12.75 -4.44
CA LEU A 388 -23.57 13.60 -4.30
C LEU A 388 -23.34 14.52 -5.52
N ASP A 389 -24.21 14.47 -6.54
CA ASP A 389 -24.14 15.37 -7.69
C ASP A 389 -24.41 16.83 -7.30
N LYS A 390 -25.09 17.06 -6.18
CA LYS A 390 -25.36 18.39 -5.63
C LYS A 390 -24.30 18.75 -4.60
N ALA A 391 -23.95 20.04 -4.53
CA ALA A 391 -23.03 20.54 -3.51
C ALA A 391 -23.66 20.59 -2.11
N GLU A 392 -24.98 20.45 -2.01
CA GLU A 392 -25.72 20.55 -0.75
C GLU A 392 -26.53 19.26 -0.51
N LEU A 393 -26.46 18.77 0.72
CA LEU A 393 -27.24 17.65 1.23
C LEU A 393 -28.07 18.13 2.41
N GLN A 394 -29.37 17.94 2.32
CA GLN A 394 -30.32 18.14 3.40
C GLN A 394 -30.55 16.82 4.12
N LEU A 395 -30.48 16.87 5.44
CA LEU A 395 -30.65 15.75 6.37
C LEU A 395 -31.89 16.03 7.22
N GLN A 396 -32.72 15.02 7.43
CA GLN A 396 -33.73 15.03 8.49
C GLN A 396 -33.76 13.66 9.15
N TRP A 397 -33.89 13.62 10.47
CA TRP A 397 -33.94 12.36 11.22
C TRP A 397 -35.02 12.38 12.29
N ILE A 398 -35.50 11.19 12.59
CA ILE A 398 -36.49 10.89 13.62
C ILE A 398 -36.09 9.58 14.31
N ASP A 399 -35.90 9.63 15.61
CA ASP A 399 -35.66 8.51 16.51
C ASP A 399 -36.99 8.01 17.09
N PHE A 400 -37.13 6.69 17.22
CA PHE A 400 -38.26 6.05 17.89
C PHE A 400 -38.38 6.47 19.36
N TYR A 401 -37.26 6.72 20.03
CA TYR A 401 -37.18 6.93 21.47
C TYR A 401 -37.07 8.42 21.86
N ARG A 402 -37.47 9.31 20.95
CA ARG A 402 -37.49 10.77 21.15
C ARG A 402 -38.23 11.22 22.40
#